data_AF-A0A959UEG2-F1
#
_entry.id   AF-A0A959UEG2-F1
#
_cell.length_a   1.000
_cell.length_b   1.000
_cell.length_c   1.000
_cell.angle_alpha   90.00
_cell.angle_beta   90.00
_cell.angle_gamma   90.00
#
_symmetry.space_group_name_H-M   'P 1'
#
loop_
_entity.id
_entity.type
_entity.pdbx_description
1 polymer ?
#
loop_
_entity_poly.entity_id
_entity_poly.type
_entity_poly.pdbx_seq_one_letter_code
_entity_poly.pdbx_strand_id
1 'polypeptide(L)'
;MKSIITFLIIIALGYADLAHCQYLVNAGSDIVINSGTSLVMDASFRNESDGSMNNSGQVLISGDWINNQTSGNLLNGTSGVVEFTGSTPQDIGGSAITYFHDLDLQNDANLTANAISVNGNLTLSSTFLSLGNGVVVIQSSGQIVGAGPSGYIIAGGNGMLRQYVTGANKIFPVGTISSFVPVTLSNTGTADYYSVRVFPDVRTNGTTGGTIPEINDCVDMTWVITENVAGGSNLSVTPYWSAGLEGPNFNRNHAAVGHYTAGAWDPDGEGIASGANPYSITRTGITSLSAFAVGDLESPMAIPIDIRLDVTAFLEGPFNGSGMDTDLLSGGVIPLLQPYNTAPWFYGGSESVGSIPADVVDWCLLEIRDAANAASATPATVVATKAVFLLSDGSIVDIDGSSLPAFSFTLTNQMFAVVWHRNHLGIMSASALSESGGIYSYDFTTSGQAYLNGQKNLGGGDYGMYSGNGNGNLLINLMDKNNVWAPEAGTTGYKDGDFDMNTEVDNADKNDQWYNNTGTSSTVPN
;
A
#
# COMPACT_ATOMS: atom_id res chain seq x y z
N MET A 1 45.00 -10.15 -40.14
CA MET A 1 43.97 -10.06 -41.19
C MET A 1 43.31 -8.69 -41.07
N LYS A 2 43.59 -7.82 -42.05
CA LYS A 2 42.95 -6.53 -42.23
C LYS A 2 41.64 -6.76 -43.00
N SER A 3 40.56 -6.14 -42.55
CA SER A 3 39.52 -5.58 -43.42
C SER A 3 38.86 -4.46 -42.63
N ILE A 4 39.51 -3.30 -42.59
CA ILE A 4 38.85 -2.03 -42.29
C ILE A 4 38.38 -1.52 -43.64
N ILE A 5 37.08 -1.66 -43.91
CA ILE A 5 36.45 -1.07 -45.09
C ILE A 5 36.06 0.36 -44.67
N THR A 6 36.93 1.31 -44.97
CA THR A 6 36.61 2.74 -44.91
C THR A 6 35.79 3.08 -46.15
N PHE A 7 34.48 3.31 -46.01
CA PHE A 7 33.70 3.92 -47.07
C PHE A 7 33.94 5.44 -47.06
N LEU A 8 34.43 5.96 -48.18
CA LEU A 8 34.49 7.38 -48.49
C LEU A 8 33.09 7.80 -48.95
N ILE A 9 32.36 8.58 -48.15
CA ILE A 9 31.08 9.16 -48.56
C ILE A 9 31.37 10.31 -49.53
N ILE A 10 30.98 10.14 -50.79
CA ILE A 10 30.96 11.23 -51.79
C ILE A 10 29.67 12.02 -51.53
N ILE A 11 29.82 13.27 -51.09
CA ILE A 11 28.73 14.24 -51.02
C ILE A 11 28.46 14.70 -52.45
N ALA A 12 27.38 14.22 -53.05
CA ALA A 12 26.80 14.87 -54.23
C ALA A 12 26.04 16.10 -53.75
N LEU A 13 26.28 17.23 -54.40
CA LEU A 13 25.54 18.47 -54.23
C LEU A 13 24.41 18.48 -55.26
N GLY A 14 23.17 18.13 -54.88
CA GLY A 14 22.02 18.52 -55.69
C GLY A 14 20.73 17.75 -55.45
N TYR A 15 19.79 18.40 -54.74
CA TYR A 15 18.34 18.14 -54.71
C TYR A 15 17.92 16.66 -54.61
N ALA A 16 17.64 16.23 -53.38
CA ALA A 16 17.22 14.89 -52.94
C ALA A 16 18.31 13.81 -53.11
N ASP A 17 19.35 13.92 -52.29
CA ASP A 17 20.43 12.93 -52.20
C ASP A 17 20.08 11.85 -51.15
N LEU A 18 19.98 10.59 -51.61
CA LEU A 18 19.91 9.40 -50.76
C LEU A 18 21.33 8.84 -50.56
N ALA A 19 21.75 8.66 -49.31
CA ALA A 19 22.99 7.96 -48.98
C ALA A 19 22.66 6.62 -48.30
N HIS A 20 23.13 5.50 -48.86
CA HIS A 20 22.96 4.17 -48.27
C HIS A 20 24.25 3.70 -47.60
N CYS A 21 24.15 3.08 -46.43
CA CYS A 21 25.24 2.29 -45.85
C CYS A 21 24.71 1.03 -45.15
N GLN A 22 25.50 -0.05 -45.17
CA GLN A 22 25.15 -1.31 -44.50
C GLN A 22 25.58 -1.35 -43.04
N TYR A 23 26.57 -0.58 -42.62
CA TYR A 23 26.99 -0.46 -41.22
C TYR A 23 27.71 0.87 -41.05
N LEU A 24 27.31 1.68 -40.07
CA LEU A 24 27.92 2.98 -39.82
C LEU A 24 28.52 3.01 -38.42
N VAL A 25 29.85 3.03 -38.37
CA VAL A 25 30.60 3.34 -37.14
C VAL A 25 31.11 4.77 -37.24
N ASN A 26 30.59 5.66 -36.40
CA ASN A 26 31.18 6.97 -36.21
C ASN A 26 32.27 6.88 -35.13
N ALA A 27 33.52 7.06 -35.55
CA ALA A 27 34.71 7.00 -34.70
C ALA A 27 35.38 8.38 -34.59
N GLY A 28 34.59 9.42 -34.31
CA GLY A 28 35.07 10.79 -34.06
C GLY A 28 34.92 11.76 -35.21
N SER A 29 34.07 11.44 -36.18
CA SER A 29 33.75 12.31 -37.31
C SER A 29 32.49 13.13 -37.03
N ASP A 30 32.38 14.26 -37.73
CA ASP A 30 31.15 15.04 -37.83
C ASP A 30 30.34 14.58 -39.05
N ILE A 31 29.16 14.03 -38.81
CA ILE A 31 28.21 13.66 -39.87
C ILE A 31 27.23 14.81 -40.04
N VAL A 32 27.05 15.31 -41.26
CA VAL A 32 26.09 16.39 -41.55
C VAL A 32 25.02 15.87 -42.50
N ILE A 33 23.76 16.00 -42.11
CA ILE A 33 22.59 15.62 -42.90
C ILE A 33 21.76 16.89 -43.04
N ASN A 34 21.69 17.42 -44.26
CA ASN A 34 21.00 18.68 -44.52
C ASN A 34 19.48 18.46 -44.64
N SER A 35 18.73 19.55 -44.50
CA SER A 35 17.30 19.52 -44.76
C SER A 35 17.01 19.02 -46.19
N GLY A 36 16.02 18.13 -46.32
CA GLY A 36 15.66 17.46 -47.58
C GLY A 36 16.59 16.32 -48.01
N THR A 37 17.55 15.90 -47.16
CA THR A 37 18.39 14.73 -47.40
C THR A 37 18.06 13.59 -46.44
N SER A 38 18.22 12.34 -46.93
CA SER A 38 17.97 11.13 -46.16
C SER A 38 19.23 10.26 -46.10
N LEU A 39 19.67 9.94 -44.89
CA LEU A 39 20.67 8.91 -44.62
C LEU A 39 19.96 7.59 -44.33
N VAL A 40 20.16 6.58 -45.16
CA VAL A 40 19.58 5.24 -45.01
C VAL A 40 20.65 4.27 -44.51
N MET A 41 20.38 3.64 -43.37
CA MET A 41 21.23 2.66 -42.73
C MET A 41 20.51 1.32 -42.68
N ASP A 42 20.96 0.38 -43.53
CA ASP A 42 20.36 -0.95 -43.67
C ASP A 42 20.82 -1.94 -42.57
N ALA A 43 21.56 -1.45 -41.56
CA ALA A 43 21.84 -2.15 -40.30
C ALA A 43 22.15 -1.15 -39.18
N SER A 44 22.74 -1.64 -38.09
CA SER A 44 22.98 -0.85 -36.88
C SER A 44 23.93 0.34 -37.08
N PHE A 45 23.66 1.41 -36.33
CA PHE A 45 24.52 2.57 -36.16
C PHE A 45 25.27 2.48 -34.84
N ARG A 46 26.55 2.82 -34.85
CA ARG A 46 27.37 2.86 -33.63
C ARG A 46 28.25 4.12 -33.57
N ASN A 47 28.13 4.89 -32.50
CA ASN A 47 29.05 6.00 -32.19
C ASN A 47 30.06 5.57 -31.11
N GLU A 48 31.34 5.48 -31.44
CA GLU A 48 32.39 4.90 -30.57
C GLU A 48 33.44 5.90 -30.06
N SER A 49 33.63 7.06 -30.72
CA SER A 49 34.74 7.98 -30.36
C SER A 49 34.35 9.46 -30.42
N ASP A 50 33.37 9.89 -29.62
CA ASP A 50 32.95 11.30 -29.49
C ASP A 50 32.59 11.99 -30.82
N GLY A 51 32.15 11.21 -31.82
CA GLY A 51 31.68 11.75 -33.09
C GLY A 51 30.33 12.44 -32.95
N SER A 52 30.10 13.47 -33.76
CA SER A 52 28.84 14.21 -33.78
C SER A 52 28.01 13.89 -35.03
N MET A 53 26.71 14.14 -34.95
CA MET A 53 25.80 14.11 -36.09
C MET A 53 24.92 15.35 -36.03
N ASN A 54 25.06 16.24 -37.02
CA ASN A 54 24.19 17.38 -37.23
C ASN A 54 23.09 16.98 -38.22
N ASN A 55 21.95 16.54 -37.69
CA ASN A 55 20.82 16.08 -38.50
C ASN A 55 19.75 17.18 -38.65
N SER A 56 19.62 17.75 -39.83
CA SER A 56 18.49 18.62 -40.21
C SER A 56 17.57 17.97 -41.25
N GLY A 57 17.81 16.70 -41.60
CA GLY A 57 17.05 15.90 -42.56
C GLY A 57 16.43 14.68 -41.92
N GLN A 58 16.58 13.51 -42.55
CA GLN A 58 16.02 12.24 -42.09
C GLN A 58 17.13 11.18 -41.97
N VAL A 59 17.12 10.44 -40.87
CA VAL A 59 17.93 9.23 -40.70
C VAL A 59 16.99 8.04 -40.64
N LEU A 60 17.07 7.12 -41.60
CA LEU A 60 16.31 5.88 -41.59
C LEU A 60 17.25 4.76 -41.18
N ILE A 61 16.87 3.98 -40.17
CA ILE A 61 17.69 2.89 -39.65
C ILE A 61 16.87 1.61 -39.49
N SER A 62 17.35 0.50 -40.05
CA SER A 62 16.71 -0.81 -39.90
C SER A 62 17.35 -1.71 -38.82
N GLY A 63 18.51 -1.34 -38.29
CA GLY A 63 19.18 -2.02 -37.17
C GLY A 63 19.28 -1.20 -35.90
N ASP A 64 20.04 -1.65 -34.92
CA ASP A 64 20.11 -1.01 -33.60
C ASP A 64 20.84 0.34 -33.61
N TRP A 65 20.51 1.20 -32.65
CA TRP A 65 21.20 2.46 -32.42
C TRP A 65 22.03 2.38 -31.16
N ILE A 66 23.36 2.52 -31.27
CA ILE A 66 24.27 2.43 -30.13
C ILE A 66 25.10 3.71 -30.02
N ASN A 67 24.98 4.41 -28.89
CA ASN A 67 25.75 5.62 -28.62
C ASN A 67 26.67 5.45 -27.39
N ASN A 68 27.96 5.27 -27.63
CA ASN A 68 28.97 5.06 -26.60
C ASN A 68 29.96 6.23 -26.45
N GLN A 69 29.55 7.45 -26.82
CA GLN A 69 30.43 8.60 -26.65
C GLN A 69 30.81 8.79 -25.17
N THR A 70 32.04 9.22 -24.94
CA THR A 70 32.57 9.54 -23.62
C THR A 70 32.49 11.04 -23.32
N SER A 71 32.43 11.88 -24.36
CA SER A 71 32.23 13.32 -24.28
C SER A 71 31.42 13.85 -25.48
N GLY A 72 30.85 15.04 -25.32
CA GLY A 72 29.94 15.64 -26.31
C GLY A 72 28.49 15.15 -26.19
N ASN A 73 27.64 15.58 -27.12
CA ASN A 73 26.27 15.11 -27.25
C ASN A 73 25.90 14.83 -28.71
N LEU A 74 25.82 13.56 -29.08
CA LEU A 74 25.28 13.11 -30.37
C LEU A 74 23.86 13.64 -30.60
N LEU A 75 23.60 14.22 -31.77
CA LEU A 75 22.32 14.80 -32.22
C LEU A 75 21.79 16.00 -31.43
N ASN A 76 22.56 16.54 -30.48
CA ASN A 76 22.09 17.69 -29.70
C ASN A 76 22.03 18.99 -30.53
N GLY A 77 20.94 19.73 -30.36
CA GLY A 77 20.69 21.00 -31.07
C GLY A 77 20.29 20.83 -32.54
N THR A 78 20.03 19.60 -32.97
CA THR A 78 19.60 19.29 -34.34
C THR A 78 18.07 19.41 -34.49
N SER A 79 17.55 19.31 -35.71
CA SER A 79 16.11 19.49 -36.03
C SER A 79 15.50 18.38 -36.88
N GLY A 80 16.31 17.39 -37.27
CA GLY A 80 15.91 16.29 -38.12
C GLY A 80 15.36 15.11 -37.32
N VAL A 81 14.78 14.17 -38.05
CA VAL A 81 14.17 12.95 -37.49
C VAL A 81 15.13 11.77 -37.59
N VAL A 82 15.08 10.90 -36.58
CA VAL A 82 15.61 9.54 -36.66
C VAL A 82 14.42 8.57 -36.66
N GLU A 83 14.31 7.78 -37.71
CA GLU A 83 13.22 6.86 -37.98
C GLU A 83 13.72 5.41 -37.94
N PHE A 84 13.15 4.61 -37.05
CA PHE A 84 13.45 3.21 -36.87
C PHE A 84 12.50 2.38 -37.75
N THR A 85 13.02 1.88 -38.87
CA THR A 85 12.26 1.24 -39.97
C THR A 85 12.47 -0.27 -40.07
N GLY A 86 13.05 -0.90 -39.05
CA GLY A 86 13.38 -2.32 -39.03
C GLY A 86 12.15 -3.21 -39.00
N SER A 87 12.24 -4.40 -39.63
CA SER A 87 11.14 -5.38 -39.63
C SER A 87 11.05 -6.23 -38.35
N THR A 88 12.04 -6.10 -37.47
CA THR A 88 12.08 -6.72 -36.13
C THR A 88 12.28 -5.62 -35.09
N PRO A 89 11.97 -5.88 -33.80
CA PRO A 89 12.23 -4.91 -32.75
C PRO A 89 13.70 -4.47 -32.74
N GLN A 90 13.94 -3.16 -32.61
CA GLN A 90 15.28 -2.56 -32.62
C GLN A 90 15.67 -2.07 -31.22
N ASP A 91 16.96 -2.18 -30.89
CA ASP A 91 17.47 -1.68 -29.62
C ASP A 91 18.00 -0.23 -29.76
N ILE A 92 17.61 0.63 -28.81
CA ILE A 92 18.17 1.96 -28.61
C ILE A 92 19.04 1.91 -27.36
N GLY A 93 20.35 1.93 -27.56
CA GLY A 93 21.33 1.56 -26.56
C GLY A 93 22.57 2.46 -26.51
N GLY A 94 23.51 2.01 -25.70
CA GLY A 94 24.81 2.62 -25.50
C GLY A 94 25.00 3.24 -24.11
N SER A 95 26.25 3.56 -23.79
CA SER A 95 26.62 4.12 -22.48
C SER A 95 26.28 5.60 -22.30
N ALA A 96 25.98 6.32 -23.39
CA ALA A 96 25.67 7.74 -23.38
C ALA A 96 24.23 8.03 -23.82
N ILE A 97 23.69 9.13 -23.30
CA ILE A 97 22.36 9.63 -23.67
C ILE A 97 22.40 10.07 -25.13
N THR A 98 21.45 9.58 -25.94
CA THR A 98 21.18 10.16 -27.26
C THR A 98 20.10 11.23 -27.13
N TYR A 99 20.35 12.41 -27.70
CA TYR A 99 19.42 13.54 -27.72
C TYR A 99 18.77 13.63 -29.10
N PHE A 100 17.67 12.92 -29.29
CA PHE A 100 16.88 13.01 -30.51
C PHE A 100 16.14 14.35 -30.56
N HIS A 101 16.05 14.96 -31.74
CA HIS A 101 15.03 15.98 -31.97
C HIS A 101 13.68 15.29 -32.14
N ASP A 102 13.43 14.68 -33.29
CA ASP A 102 12.30 13.78 -33.50
C ASP A 102 12.78 12.32 -33.55
N LEU A 103 12.04 11.44 -32.88
CA LEU A 103 12.24 10.01 -32.88
C LEU A 103 10.94 9.34 -33.37
N ASP A 104 11.02 8.64 -34.48
CA ASP A 104 9.88 7.95 -35.09
C ASP A 104 10.08 6.44 -35.07
N LEU A 105 9.17 5.72 -34.42
CA LEU A 105 9.21 4.27 -34.28
C LEU A 105 8.16 3.64 -35.20
N GLN A 106 8.61 3.06 -36.31
CA GLN A 106 7.76 2.33 -37.26
C GLN A 106 7.66 0.83 -36.92
N ASN A 107 8.47 0.36 -35.97
CA ASN A 107 8.32 -0.95 -35.33
C ASN A 107 8.61 -0.84 -33.83
N ASP A 108 8.33 -1.90 -33.08
CA ASP A 108 8.64 -1.97 -31.65
C ASP A 108 10.13 -1.69 -31.39
N ALA A 109 10.43 -1.08 -30.25
CA ALA A 109 11.80 -0.80 -29.84
C ALA A 109 12.02 -1.10 -28.37
N ASN A 110 13.26 -1.49 -28.02
CA ASN A 110 13.68 -1.64 -26.64
C ASN A 110 14.72 -0.58 -26.29
N LEU A 111 14.52 0.10 -25.18
CA LEU A 111 15.53 0.96 -24.58
C LEU A 111 16.47 0.09 -23.75
N THR A 112 17.71 -0.06 -24.22
CA THR A 112 18.79 -0.73 -23.50
C THR A 112 19.79 0.27 -22.90
N ALA A 113 19.70 1.55 -23.29
CA ALA A 113 20.44 2.65 -22.66
C ALA A 113 19.84 3.05 -21.31
N ASN A 114 20.65 3.70 -20.47
CA ASN A 114 20.16 4.28 -19.21
C ASN A 114 19.11 5.37 -19.44
N ALA A 115 19.27 6.18 -20.50
CA ALA A 115 18.28 7.18 -20.87
C ALA A 115 18.41 7.64 -22.34
N ILE A 116 17.30 8.14 -22.88
CA ILE A 116 17.27 8.96 -24.10
C ILE A 116 16.47 10.25 -23.83
N SER A 117 16.74 11.27 -24.63
CA SER A 117 16.01 12.54 -24.61
C SER A 117 15.40 12.81 -25.98
N VAL A 118 14.15 13.29 -26.01
CA VAL A 118 13.45 13.70 -27.23
C VAL A 118 13.00 15.15 -27.07
N ASN A 119 13.49 16.03 -27.94
CA ASN A 119 13.22 17.47 -27.87
C ASN A 119 11.93 17.89 -28.63
N GLY A 120 11.61 17.17 -29.69
CA GLY A 120 10.42 17.32 -30.53
C GLY A 120 9.44 16.15 -30.30
N ASN A 121 9.11 15.43 -31.35
CA ASN A 121 8.11 14.36 -31.31
C ASN A 121 8.75 12.99 -31.08
N LEU A 122 8.18 12.24 -30.12
CA LEU A 122 8.26 10.78 -30.11
C LEU A 122 7.00 10.24 -30.79
N THR A 123 7.14 9.71 -32.00
CA THR A 123 6.04 9.14 -32.77
C THR A 123 5.97 7.63 -32.56
N LEU A 124 4.79 7.14 -32.13
CA LEU A 124 4.47 5.72 -31.99
C LEU A 124 3.45 5.32 -33.06
N SER A 125 3.88 4.64 -34.11
CA SER A 125 3.04 4.27 -35.26
C SER A 125 2.36 2.91 -35.05
N SER A 126 1.57 2.77 -33.97
CA SER A 126 1.11 1.47 -33.44
C SER A 126 2.27 0.55 -33.02
N THR A 127 3.22 1.13 -32.30
CA THR A 127 4.46 0.49 -31.86
C THR A 127 4.66 0.67 -30.36
N PHE A 128 5.34 -0.30 -29.74
CA PHE A 128 5.69 -0.26 -28.33
C PHE A 128 7.15 0.14 -28.13
N LEU A 129 7.39 1.04 -27.18
CA LEU A 129 8.73 1.34 -26.68
C LEU A 129 8.89 0.74 -25.28
N SER A 130 9.63 -0.36 -25.17
CA SER A 130 9.90 -1.03 -23.89
C SER A 130 11.08 -0.39 -23.17
N LEU A 131 10.87 0.07 -21.94
CA LEU A 131 11.89 0.85 -21.23
C LEU A 131 12.92 0.03 -20.47
N GLY A 132 12.61 -1.22 -20.12
CA GLY A 132 13.45 -2.03 -19.23
C GLY A 132 13.71 -1.31 -17.91
N ASN A 133 14.93 -0.80 -17.71
CA ASN A 133 15.32 0.02 -16.55
C ASN A 133 15.64 1.49 -16.93
N GLY A 134 15.53 1.84 -18.21
CA GLY A 134 15.92 3.15 -18.73
C GLY A 134 14.84 4.22 -18.58
N VAL A 135 15.23 5.46 -18.85
CA VAL A 135 14.34 6.63 -18.79
C VAL A 135 14.22 7.28 -20.16
N VAL A 136 12.98 7.49 -20.62
CA VAL A 136 12.71 8.35 -21.78
C VAL A 136 12.31 9.71 -21.27
N VAL A 137 13.06 10.74 -21.65
CA VAL A 137 12.75 12.14 -21.30
C VAL A 137 12.16 12.83 -22.51
N ILE A 138 10.90 13.24 -22.43
CA ILE A 138 10.30 14.17 -23.38
C ILE A 138 10.51 15.58 -22.83
N GLN A 139 11.30 16.40 -23.53
CA GLN A 139 11.60 17.76 -23.09
C GLN A 139 10.36 18.66 -23.12
N SER A 140 10.44 19.83 -22.49
CA SER A 140 9.32 20.78 -22.37
C SER A 140 8.65 21.17 -23.70
N SER A 141 9.39 21.23 -24.80
CA SER A 141 8.88 21.48 -26.16
C SER A 141 8.33 20.23 -26.85
N GLY A 142 8.68 19.05 -26.35
CA GLY A 142 8.42 17.77 -26.98
C GLY A 142 7.04 17.19 -26.67
N GLN A 143 6.62 16.26 -27.51
CA GLN A 143 5.30 15.64 -27.46
C GLN A 143 5.39 14.15 -27.83
N ILE A 144 4.41 13.36 -27.39
CA ILE A 144 4.25 11.98 -27.84
C ILE A 144 3.05 11.95 -28.78
N VAL A 145 3.25 11.36 -29.97
CA VAL A 145 2.25 11.34 -31.04
C VAL A 145 1.91 9.88 -31.38
N GLY A 146 0.63 9.61 -31.66
CA GLY A 146 0.17 8.29 -32.09
C GLY A 146 -0.04 7.26 -30.97
N ALA A 147 0.19 7.63 -29.71
CA ALA A 147 0.05 6.71 -28.59
C ALA A 147 -1.40 6.33 -28.29
N GLY A 148 -1.64 5.05 -28.00
CA GLY A 148 -2.93 4.47 -27.67
C GLY A 148 -2.81 2.97 -27.40
N PRO A 149 -3.92 2.21 -27.29
CA PRO A 149 -3.87 0.78 -26.94
C PRO A 149 -3.06 -0.11 -27.90
N SER A 150 -2.87 0.32 -29.16
CA SER A 150 -2.07 -0.40 -30.18
C SER A 150 -0.59 0.02 -30.23
N GLY A 151 -0.17 1.00 -29.43
CA GLY A 151 1.20 1.48 -29.38
C GLY A 151 1.41 2.50 -28.28
N TYR A 152 2.26 2.18 -27.30
CA TYR A 152 2.49 3.00 -26.12
C TYR A 152 3.85 2.68 -25.49
N ILE A 153 4.21 3.40 -24.44
CA ILE A 153 5.48 3.21 -23.74
C ILE A 153 5.29 2.15 -22.64
N ILE A 154 5.97 1.01 -22.77
CA ILE A 154 5.94 -0.03 -21.75
C ILE A 154 6.91 0.36 -20.64
N ALA A 155 6.38 0.99 -19.60
CA ALA A 155 7.09 1.45 -18.40
C ALA A 155 6.87 0.49 -17.22
N GLY A 156 7.01 -0.81 -17.50
CA GLY A 156 7.05 -1.86 -16.48
C GLY A 156 8.44 -2.00 -15.86
N GLY A 157 8.54 -2.70 -14.73
CA GLY A 157 9.82 -2.89 -14.03
C GLY A 157 10.32 -1.59 -13.39
N ASN A 158 11.53 -1.15 -13.73
CA ASN A 158 12.11 0.11 -13.20
C ASN A 158 12.16 1.26 -14.22
N GLY A 159 11.85 1.02 -15.49
CA GLY A 159 11.89 2.04 -16.53
C GLY A 159 10.80 3.10 -16.32
N MET A 160 11.11 4.35 -16.69
CA MET A 160 10.23 5.50 -16.44
C MET A 160 10.08 6.41 -17.66
N LEU A 161 8.85 6.85 -17.93
CA LEU A 161 8.60 7.97 -18.83
C LEU A 161 8.64 9.28 -18.05
N ARG A 162 9.49 10.21 -18.45
CA ARG A 162 9.61 11.55 -17.85
C ARG A 162 9.10 12.63 -18.79
N GLN A 163 8.20 13.49 -18.32
CA GLN A 163 7.69 14.63 -19.09
C GLN A 163 7.58 15.90 -18.23
N TYR A 164 7.67 17.06 -18.88
CA TYR A 164 7.46 18.36 -18.24
C TYR A 164 5.96 18.64 -18.04
N VAL A 165 5.53 18.86 -16.80
CA VAL A 165 4.13 19.08 -16.44
C VAL A 165 3.95 20.50 -15.90
N THR A 166 2.89 21.16 -16.37
CA THR A 166 2.47 22.52 -15.98
C THR A 166 1.01 22.45 -15.50
N GLY A 167 0.33 23.59 -15.36
CA GLY A 167 -1.11 23.61 -15.04
C GLY A 167 -2.02 22.99 -16.12
N ALA A 168 -1.50 22.75 -17.32
CA ALA A 168 -2.22 22.03 -18.37
C ALA A 168 -2.08 20.51 -18.23
N ASN A 169 -3.14 19.78 -18.59
CA ASN A 169 -3.15 18.32 -18.62
C ASN A 169 -2.05 17.78 -19.55
N LYS A 170 -1.19 16.92 -19.01
CA LYS A 170 -0.17 16.18 -19.74
C LYS A 170 -0.43 14.69 -19.58
N ILE A 171 -0.67 14.01 -20.71
CA ILE A 171 -0.89 12.56 -20.75
C ILE A 171 0.45 11.84 -20.76
N PHE A 172 0.59 10.83 -19.88
CA PHE A 172 1.66 9.84 -19.90
C PHE A 172 1.09 8.54 -20.49
N PRO A 173 1.34 8.24 -21.77
CA PRO A 173 0.83 7.04 -22.43
C PRO A 173 1.69 5.82 -22.07
N VAL A 174 1.59 5.40 -20.81
CA VAL A 174 2.34 4.27 -20.26
C VAL A 174 1.47 3.02 -20.14
N GLY A 175 2.12 1.87 -20.03
CA GLY A 175 1.48 0.60 -19.77
C GLY A 175 2.44 -0.48 -19.32
N THR A 176 1.89 -1.66 -19.04
CA THR A 176 2.63 -2.91 -18.90
C THR A 176 2.74 -3.59 -20.27
N ILE A 177 3.37 -4.76 -20.37
CA ILE A 177 3.38 -5.51 -21.65
C ILE A 177 1.97 -5.97 -22.10
N SER A 178 1.02 -6.03 -21.17
CA SER A 178 -0.32 -6.56 -21.40
C SER A 178 -1.43 -5.52 -21.36
N SER A 179 -1.14 -4.29 -20.91
CA SER A 179 -2.20 -3.35 -20.52
C SER A 179 -1.76 -1.90 -20.69
N PHE A 180 -2.50 -1.15 -21.51
CA PHE A 180 -2.39 0.29 -21.62
C PHE A 180 -3.13 0.97 -20.47
N VAL A 181 -2.40 1.69 -19.61
CA VAL A 181 -2.91 2.31 -18.39
C VAL A 181 -2.36 3.73 -18.25
N PRO A 182 -2.76 4.66 -19.15
CA PRO A 182 -2.20 5.99 -19.14
C PRO A 182 -2.59 6.74 -17.86
N VAL A 183 -1.82 7.76 -17.52
CA VAL A 183 -2.16 8.70 -16.45
C VAL A 183 -2.02 10.12 -16.97
N THR A 184 -2.97 10.98 -16.63
CA THR A 184 -2.88 12.41 -16.90
C THR A 184 -2.46 13.14 -15.64
N LEU A 185 -1.45 14.00 -15.76
CA LEU A 185 -0.98 14.87 -14.69
C LEU A 185 -1.18 16.34 -15.07
N SER A 186 -1.59 17.16 -14.12
CA SER A 186 -1.51 18.62 -14.21
C SER A 186 -1.04 19.19 -12.88
N ASN A 187 -0.17 20.20 -12.91
CA ASN A 187 0.47 20.77 -11.73
C ASN A 187 0.18 22.28 -11.66
N THR A 188 -0.64 22.67 -10.68
CA THR A 188 -0.93 24.10 -10.42
C THR A 188 0.11 24.77 -9.52
N GLY A 189 1.07 24.01 -9.02
CA GLY A 189 2.25 24.50 -8.32
C GLY A 189 3.38 24.90 -9.27
N THR A 190 4.62 24.62 -8.89
CA THR A 190 5.82 24.92 -9.69
C THR A 190 6.01 23.85 -10.76
N ALA A 191 5.94 24.23 -12.03
CA ALA A 191 6.14 23.31 -13.15
C ALA A 191 7.49 22.56 -13.05
N ASP A 192 7.45 21.24 -13.23
CA ASP A 192 8.61 20.35 -13.10
C ASP A 192 8.48 19.14 -14.04
N TYR A 193 9.56 18.36 -14.15
CA TYR A 193 9.56 17.05 -14.77
C TYR A 193 9.09 15.98 -13.78
N TYR A 194 8.08 15.22 -14.20
CA TYR A 194 7.59 14.06 -13.47
C TYR A 194 7.88 12.78 -14.25
N SER A 195 8.25 11.74 -13.52
CA SER A 195 8.53 10.41 -14.02
C SER A 195 7.40 9.46 -13.62
N VAL A 196 6.90 8.66 -14.57
CA VAL A 196 5.85 7.67 -14.34
C VAL A 196 6.34 6.28 -14.75
N ARG A 197 6.10 5.30 -13.87
CA ARG A 197 6.13 3.87 -14.20
C ARG A 197 4.87 3.18 -13.67
N VAL A 198 4.56 2.00 -14.19
CA VAL A 198 3.39 1.22 -13.78
C VAL A 198 3.72 -0.24 -13.55
N PHE A 199 2.98 -0.91 -12.68
CA PHE A 199 3.04 -2.36 -12.52
C PHE A 199 1.68 -2.90 -12.07
N PRO A 200 1.29 -4.14 -12.45
CA PRO A 200 0.11 -4.81 -11.91
C PRO A 200 0.26 -5.04 -10.40
N ASP A 201 -0.83 -5.25 -9.67
CA ASP A 201 -0.93 -5.38 -8.21
C ASP A 201 -1.10 -4.04 -7.47
N VAL A 202 -1.74 -4.12 -6.29
CA VAL A 202 -1.78 -3.07 -5.28
C VAL A 202 -1.19 -3.65 -4.00
N ARG A 203 -0.04 -3.10 -3.57
CA ARG A 203 0.76 -3.71 -2.50
C ARG A 203 0.60 -3.00 -1.17
N THR A 204 0.75 -3.76 -0.09
CA THR A 204 0.64 -3.25 1.29
C THR A 204 1.59 -2.09 1.59
N ASN A 205 2.79 -2.06 0.99
CA ASN A 205 3.78 -1.00 1.18
C ASN A 205 4.02 -0.19 -0.11
N GLY A 206 2.97 0.10 -0.86
CA GLY A 206 2.96 0.94 -2.08
C GLY A 206 3.66 0.30 -3.28
N THR A 207 4.96 0.05 -3.19
CA THR A 207 5.78 -0.61 -4.24
C THR A 207 6.38 -1.94 -3.81
N THR A 208 6.31 -2.26 -2.52
CA THR A 208 6.84 -3.49 -1.91
C THR A 208 5.77 -4.14 -1.03
N GLY A 209 6.06 -5.31 -0.46
CA GLY A 209 5.07 -6.10 0.29
C GLY A 209 4.27 -7.03 -0.61
N GLY A 210 3.27 -7.70 -0.02
CA GLY A 210 2.31 -8.53 -0.74
C GLY A 210 1.11 -7.73 -1.25
N THR A 211 0.24 -8.39 -2.00
CA THR A 211 -1.08 -7.86 -2.42
C THR A 211 -1.93 -7.51 -1.20
N ILE A 212 -2.63 -6.38 -1.24
CA ILE A 212 -3.59 -6.02 -0.19
C ILE A 212 -4.79 -6.99 -0.17
N PRO A 213 -5.41 -7.25 0.99
CA PRO A 213 -6.62 -8.09 1.06
C PRO A 213 -7.78 -7.60 0.18
N GLU A 214 -7.90 -6.28 0.01
CA GLU A 214 -8.99 -5.59 -0.71
C GLU A 214 -8.76 -5.51 -2.23
N ILE A 215 -7.84 -6.31 -2.79
CA ILE A 215 -7.51 -6.25 -4.23
C ILE A 215 -8.74 -6.51 -5.13
N ASN A 216 -9.72 -7.27 -4.64
CA ASN A 216 -10.97 -7.54 -5.36
C ASN A 216 -11.85 -6.30 -5.52
N ASP A 217 -11.62 -5.30 -4.68
CA ASP A 217 -12.31 -4.02 -4.58
C ASP A 217 -11.42 -2.89 -5.16
N CYS A 218 -10.42 -3.27 -5.96
CA CYS A 218 -9.44 -2.38 -6.57
C CYS A 218 -9.32 -2.56 -8.09
N VAL A 219 -8.69 -1.59 -8.74
CA VAL A 219 -8.06 -1.79 -10.04
C VAL A 219 -6.68 -2.41 -9.81
N ASP A 220 -6.39 -3.53 -10.46
CA ASP A 220 -5.14 -4.30 -10.37
C ASP A 220 -3.97 -3.60 -11.10
N MET A 221 -3.66 -2.38 -10.67
CA MET A 221 -2.61 -1.54 -11.24
C MET A 221 -2.15 -0.47 -10.23
N THR A 222 -0.83 -0.28 -10.17
CA THR A 222 -0.21 0.82 -9.43
C THR A 222 0.56 1.75 -10.36
N TRP A 223 0.35 3.05 -10.20
CA TRP A 223 1.13 4.11 -10.85
C TRP A 223 2.15 4.67 -9.86
N VAL A 224 3.44 4.54 -10.16
CA VAL A 224 4.51 5.15 -9.36
C VAL A 224 4.93 6.44 -10.04
N ILE A 225 4.76 7.55 -9.34
CA ILE A 225 5.06 8.89 -9.83
C ILE A 225 6.19 9.45 -8.97
N THR A 226 7.18 10.06 -9.60
CA THR A 226 8.26 10.77 -8.91
C THR A 226 8.47 12.14 -9.55
N GLU A 227 8.92 13.11 -8.77
CA GLU A 227 9.34 14.43 -9.24
C GLU A 227 10.86 14.49 -9.39
N ASN A 228 11.33 15.32 -10.33
CA ASN A 228 12.76 15.49 -10.57
C ASN A 228 13.38 16.47 -9.56
N VAL A 229 12.66 17.53 -9.19
CA VAL A 229 13.04 18.47 -8.13
C VAL A 229 12.01 18.37 -7.02
N ALA A 230 12.46 17.97 -5.82
CA ALA A 230 11.55 17.74 -4.71
C ALA A 230 10.83 19.04 -4.26
N GLY A 231 9.51 18.94 -4.06
CA GLY A 231 8.66 20.01 -3.54
C GLY A 231 8.10 20.99 -4.58
N GLY A 232 7.10 21.75 -4.17
CA GLY A 232 6.42 22.72 -5.04
C GLY A 232 5.30 22.14 -5.91
N SER A 233 5.07 20.83 -5.83
CA SER A 233 3.96 20.13 -6.49
C SER A 233 2.60 20.49 -5.87
N ASN A 234 1.61 20.71 -6.74
CA ASN A 234 0.18 20.69 -6.42
C ASN A 234 -0.54 20.00 -7.59
N LEU A 235 -0.42 18.67 -7.61
CA LEU A 235 -0.79 17.83 -8.73
C LEU A 235 -2.27 17.42 -8.68
N SER A 236 -2.87 17.34 -9.87
CA SER A 236 -4.02 16.49 -10.13
C SER A 236 -3.52 15.23 -10.85
N VAL A 237 -3.90 14.07 -10.33
CA VAL A 237 -3.53 12.75 -10.84
C VAL A 237 -4.79 12.05 -11.33
N THR A 238 -4.83 11.74 -12.63
CA THR A 238 -5.98 11.08 -13.28
C THR A 238 -5.52 9.78 -13.93
N PRO A 239 -5.53 8.64 -13.20
CA PRO A 239 -5.29 7.33 -13.79
C PRO A 239 -6.43 6.91 -14.73
N TYR A 240 -6.08 6.12 -15.74
CA TYR A 240 -7.03 5.49 -16.67
C TYR A 240 -6.82 3.99 -16.71
N TRP A 241 -7.89 3.22 -16.64
CA TRP A 241 -7.84 1.75 -16.66
C TRP A 241 -8.93 1.14 -17.53
N SER A 242 -8.70 -0.10 -17.94
CA SER A 242 -9.71 -0.87 -18.67
C SER A 242 -10.54 -1.75 -17.73
N ALA A 243 -11.77 -2.11 -18.14
CA ALA A 243 -12.65 -2.98 -17.36
C ALA A 243 -12.02 -4.31 -16.93
N GLY A 244 -11.11 -4.86 -17.73
CA GLY A 244 -10.46 -6.14 -17.45
C GLY A 244 -9.41 -6.09 -16.34
N LEU A 245 -9.08 -4.91 -15.83
CA LEU A 245 -8.16 -4.71 -14.71
C LEU A 245 -8.88 -4.58 -13.37
N GLU A 246 -10.21 -4.60 -13.37
CA GLU A 246 -10.98 -4.45 -12.14
C GLU A 246 -11.08 -5.77 -11.40
N GLY A 247 -10.89 -5.70 -10.09
CA GLY A 247 -11.22 -6.80 -9.20
C GLY A 247 -12.70 -7.17 -9.31
N PRO A 248 -13.07 -8.42 -8.98
CA PRO A 248 -14.42 -8.94 -9.18
C PRO A 248 -15.52 -8.19 -8.43
N ASN A 249 -15.19 -7.46 -7.36
CA ASN A 249 -16.14 -6.70 -6.55
C ASN A 249 -16.12 -5.19 -6.84
N PHE A 250 -15.11 -4.70 -7.57
CA PHE A 250 -14.88 -3.28 -7.78
C PHE A 250 -16.11 -2.54 -8.35
N ASN A 251 -16.54 -1.51 -7.65
CA ASN A 251 -17.69 -0.69 -7.98
C ASN A 251 -17.27 0.71 -8.45
N ARG A 252 -17.36 0.93 -9.77
CA ARG A 252 -17.05 2.21 -10.42
C ARG A 252 -17.85 3.41 -9.90
N ASN A 253 -18.99 3.21 -9.27
CA ASN A 253 -19.79 4.32 -8.72
C ASN A 253 -19.23 4.85 -7.39
N HIS A 254 -18.25 4.15 -6.83
CA HIS A 254 -17.68 4.42 -5.51
C HIS A 254 -16.13 4.42 -5.54
N ALA A 255 -15.54 4.68 -6.69
CA ALA A 255 -14.09 4.65 -6.89
C ALA A 255 -13.39 5.87 -6.26
N ALA A 256 -12.09 5.74 -5.99
CA ALA A 256 -11.20 6.81 -5.52
C ALA A 256 -9.75 6.55 -5.91
N VAL A 257 -8.87 7.57 -5.81
CA VAL A 257 -7.41 7.39 -5.96
C VAL A 257 -6.74 7.40 -4.59
N GLY A 258 -6.20 6.26 -4.16
CA GLY A 258 -5.36 6.18 -2.97
C GLY A 258 -3.92 6.59 -3.28
N HIS A 259 -3.24 7.13 -2.28
CA HIS A 259 -1.84 7.54 -2.35
C HIS A 259 -1.06 6.91 -1.20
N TYR A 260 0.00 6.17 -1.48
CA TYR A 260 0.78 5.55 -0.41
C TYR A 260 1.73 6.56 0.25
N THR A 261 1.39 7.05 1.45
CA THR A 261 2.18 8.05 2.17
C THR A 261 2.17 7.77 3.67
N ALA A 262 3.22 8.20 4.37
CA ALA A 262 3.36 7.99 5.81
C ALA A 262 3.19 6.52 6.28
N GLY A 263 3.48 5.54 5.41
CA GLY A 263 3.42 4.12 5.74
C GLY A 263 2.07 3.43 5.47
N ALA A 264 1.08 4.15 4.94
CA ALA A 264 -0.24 3.60 4.63
C ALA A 264 -0.81 4.15 3.31
N TRP A 265 -1.86 3.51 2.79
CA TRP A 265 -2.67 4.07 1.71
C TRP A 265 -3.56 5.17 2.28
N ASP A 266 -3.32 6.40 1.85
CA ASP A 266 -4.10 7.59 2.21
C ASP A 266 -5.27 7.76 1.23
N PRO A 267 -6.52 7.74 1.70
CA PRO A 267 -7.71 7.79 0.86
C PRO A 267 -8.06 9.21 0.38
N ASP A 268 -8.93 9.33 -0.63
CA ASP A 268 -9.43 10.62 -1.16
C ASP A 268 -10.95 10.82 -1.02
N GLY A 269 -11.65 9.82 -0.47
CA GLY A 269 -13.12 9.74 -0.52
C GLY A 269 -13.63 9.17 -1.84
N GLU A 270 -14.76 8.46 -1.79
CA GLU A 270 -15.37 7.84 -2.96
C GLU A 270 -16.02 8.84 -3.94
N GLY A 271 -16.10 8.43 -5.20
CA GLY A 271 -16.77 9.14 -6.27
C GLY A 271 -17.08 8.24 -7.48
N ILE A 272 -17.71 8.82 -8.50
CA ILE A 272 -18.11 8.07 -9.70
C ILE A 272 -16.99 8.16 -10.75
N ALA A 273 -16.45 7.02 -11.15
CA ALA A 273 -15.52 6.93 -12.26
C ALA A 273 -16.19 7.39 -13.58
N SER A 274 -15.46 8.19 -14.35
CA SER A 274 -15.88 8.68 -15.66
C SER A 274 -15.33 7.83 -16.80
N GLY A 275 -15.94 7.91 -17.98
CA GLY A 275 -15.45 7.24 -19.19
C GLY A 275 -16.22 5.95 -19.52
N ALA A 276 -15.82 5.33 -20.63
CA ALA A 276 -16.47 4.14 -21.18
C ALA A 276 -15.40 3.18 -21.72
N ASN A 277 -14.54 2.71 -20.82
CA ASN A 277 -13.41 1.82 -21.11
C ASN A 277 -12.42 2.41 -22.15
N PRO A 278 -11.47 3.26 -21.72
CA PRO A 278 -10.99 3.35 -20.35
C PRO A 278 -11.91 4.16 -19.42
N TYR A 279 -11.91 3.77 -18.16
CA TYR A 279 -12.47 4.55 -17.05
C TYR A 279 -11.38 5.41 -16.42
N SER A 280 -11.78 6.45 -15.70
CA SER A 280 -10.87 7.37 -15.03
C SER A 280 -11.51 8.00 -13.81
N ILE A 281 -10.68 8.37 -12.84
CA ILE A 281 -11.06 9.19 -11.69
C ILE A 281 -9.88 10.11 -11.36
N THR A 282 -10.13 11.27 -10.76
CA THR A 282 -9.09 12.26 -10.50
C THR A 282 -9.02 12.57 -9.02
N ARG A 283 -7.80 12.55 -8.48
CA ARG A 283 -7.46 13.14 -7.19
C ARG A 283 -6.65 14.41 -7.37
N THR A 284 -6.93 15.42 -6.56
CA THR A 284 -6.27 16.73 -6.63
C THR A 284 -5.55 17.06 -5.32
N GLY A 285 -4.73 18.10 -5.29
CA GLY A 285 -4.08 18.53 -4.05
C GLY A 285 -2.85 17.67 -3.68
N ILE A 286 -2.28 16.92 -4.61
CA ILE A 286 -1.14 16.04 -4.35
C ILE A 286 0.15 16.85 -4.23
N THR A 287 0.72 16.89 -3.02
CA THR A 287 1.95 17.65 -2.69
C THR A 287 3.18 16.78 -2.40
N SER A 288 3.01 15.47 -2.35
CA SER A 288 4.09 14.47 -2.26
C SER A 288 3.79 13.31 -3.21
N LEU A 289 4.82 12.55 -3.60
CA LEU A 289 4.69 11.55 -4.67
C LEU A 289 5.31 10.21 -4.29
N SER A 290 4.61 9.15 -4.66
CA SER A 290 5.00 7.76 -4.42
C SER A 290 4.19 6.84 -5.36
N ALA A 291 3.56 5.80 -4.82
CA ALA A 291 2.61 4.92 -5.48
C ALA A 291 1.17 5.44 -5.33
N PHE A 292 0.41 5.32 -6.41
CA PHE A 292 -1.01 5.63 -6.50
C PHE A 292 -1.75 4.40 -7.03
N ALA A 293 -2.94 4.15 -6.50
CA ALA A 293 -3.81 3.06 -6.91
C ALA A 293 -5.27 3.53 -6.95
N VAL A 294 -6.14 2.75 -7.59
CA VAL A 294 -7.58 3.01 -7.64
C VAL A 294 -8.32 1.88 -6.94
N GLY A 295 -9.26 2.22 -6.07
CA GLY A 295 -10.14 1.27 -5.40
C GLY A 295 -11.46 1.90 -5.03
N ASP A 296 -12.43 1.11 -4.57
CA ASP A 296 -13.77 1.59 -4.21
C ASP A 296 -13.97 1.72 -2.68
N LEU A 297 -15.21 1.86 -2.23
CA LEU A 297 -15.58 2.08 -0.82
C LEU A 297 -15.23 0.92 0.11
N GLU A 298 -14.94 -0.26 -0.41
CA GLU A 298 -14.44 -1.40 0.37
C GLU A 298 -12.90 -1.49 0.36
N SER A 299 -12.21 -0.47 -0.16
CA SER A 299 -10.76 -0.42 -0.27
C SER A 299 -10.13 0.77 0.48
N PRO A 300 -8.82 0.68 0.85
CA PRO A 300 -8.11 1.77 1.51
C PRO A 300 -7.85 2.99 0.60
N MET A 301 -8.23 2.93 -0.68
CA MET A 301 -8.10 4.03 -1.63
C MET A 301 -9.23 5.05 -1.48
N ALA A 302 -10.42 4.60 -1.08
CA ALA A 302 -11.60 5.46 -0.95
C ALA A 302 -11.87 5.86 0.50
N ILE A 303 -11.68 4.94 1.45
CA ILE A 303 -11.92 5.20 2.87
C ILE A 303 -10.80 4.57 3.72
N PRO A 304 -10.60 5.04 4.96
CA PRO A 304 -9.84 4.26 5.93
C PRO A 304 -10.58 2.92 6.16
N ILE A 305 -9.90 1.80 5.93
CA ILE A 305 -10.45 0.48 6.25
C ILE A 305 -10.15 0.20 7.72
N ASP A 306 -11.20 0.18 8.53
CA ASP A 306 -11.11 -0.25 9.91
C ASP A 306 -11.19 -1.77 10.00
N ILE A 307 -10.20 -2.37 10.66
CA ILE A 307 -10.26 -3.76 11.06
C ILE A 307 -11.28 -3.86 12.19
N ARG A 308 -12.30 -4.70 12.00
CA ARG A 308 -13.33 -4.99 13.01
C ARG A 308 -13.04 -6.30 13.70
N LEU A 309 -13.18 -6.33 15.02
CA LEU A 309 -12.95 -7.53 15.82
C LEU A 309 -14.26 -8.10 16.35
N ASP A 310 -14.51 -9.37 16.08
CA ASP A 310 -15.59 -10.16 16.67
C ASP A 310 -15.01 -11.12 17.69
N VAL A 311 -14.89 -10.67 18.94
CA VAL A 311 -14.25 -11.42 20.02
C VAL A 311 -15.25 -11.72 21.12
N THR A 312 -15.29 -12.98 21.55
CA THR A 312 -16.15 -13.44 22.65
C THR A 312 -15.31 -13.98 23.79
N ALA A 313 -15.63 -13.61 25.04
CA ALA A 313 -15.00 -14.14 26.24
C ALA A 313 -16.01 -14.23 27.41
N PHE A 314 -15.83 -15.22 28.29
CA PHE A 314 -16.55 -15.27 29.56
C PHE A 314 -15.63 -14.97 30.75
N LEU A 315 -16.22 -14.49 31.83
CA LEU A 315 -15.58 -14.26 33.12
C LEU A 315 -16.10 -15.28 34.13
N GLU A 316 -15.19 -15.92 34.85
CA GLU A 316 -15.59 -16.67 36.04
C GLU A 316 -16.12 -15.72 37.11
N GLY A 317 -17.17 -16.11 37.84
CA GLY A 317 -17.79 -15.21 38.82
C GLY A 317 -19.19 -14.87 38.37
N PRO A 318 -19.36 -13.91 37.43
CA PRO A 318 -20.68 -13.59 36.92
C PRO A 318 -21.23 -14.68 35.99
N PHE A 319 -20.44 -15.65 35.52
CA PHE A 319 -20.96 -16.72 34.65
C PHE A 319 -22.00 -17.60 35.36
N ASN A 320 -23.22 -17.63 34.82
CA ASN A 320 -24.39 -18.27 35.41
C ASN A 320 -24.78 -19.61 34.76
N GLY A 321 -23.90 -20.15 33.89
CA GLY A 321 -24.12 -21.43 33.18
C GLY A 321 -24.71 -21.29 31.79
N SER A 322 -25.10 -20.09 31.37
CA SER A 322 -25.59 -19.80 30.00
C SER A 322 -25.10 -18.46 29.43
N GLY A 323 -24.79 -17.51 30.31
CA GLY A 323 -24.17 -16.23 30.01
C GLY A 323 -23.57 -15.67 31.30
N MET A 324 -23.57 -14.36 31.46
CA MET A 324 -23.03 -13.67 32.63
C MET A 324 -24.07 -12.75 33.27
N ASP A 325 -24.07 -12.68 34.59
CA ASP A 325 -24.88 -11.77 35.36
C ASP A 325 -24.38 -10.32 35.19
N THR A 326 -25.31 -9.36 35.24
CA THR A 326 -25.06 -7.92 35.03
C THR A 326 -25.31 -7.12 36.31
N ASP A 327 -24.93 -7.69 37.45
CA ASP A 327 -25.20 -7.12 38.78
C ASP A 327 -24.53 -5.76 38.96
N LEU A 328 -23.32 -5.56 38.43
CA LEU A 328 -22.64 -4.25 38.43
C LEU A 328 -23.43 -3.17 37.69
N LEU A 329 -24.05 -3.53 36.56
CA LEU A 329 -24.92 -2.65 35.78
C LEU A 329 -26.20 -2.35 36.55
N SER A 330 -26.86 -3.39 37.09
CA SER A 330 -28.09 -3.28 37.87
C SER A 330 -27.89 -2.47 39.16
N GLY A 331 -26.71 -2.57 39.77
CA GLY A 331 -26.28 -1.76 40.92
C GLY A 331 -25.91 -0.32 40.55
N GLY A 332 -25.75 -0.01 39.26
CA GLY A 332 -25.36 1.32 38.78
C GLY A 332 -23.95 1.74 39.20
N VAL A 333 -23.03 0.78 39.36
CA VAL A 333 -21.70 1.02 39.91
C VAL A 333 -20.59 1.05 38.85
N ILE A 334 -20.85 0.55 37.64
CA ILE A 334 -19.88 0.59 36.52
C ILE A 334 -19.56 2.06 36.19
N PRO A 335 -18.27 2.45 36.14
CA PRO A 335 -17.88 3.83 35.89
C PRO A 335 -18.18 4.24 34.44
N LEU A 336 -18.60 5.50 34.26
CA LEU A 336 -18.85 6.08 32.92
C LEU A 336 -17.57 6.39 32.14
N LEU A 337 -16.42 6.42 32.80
CA LEU A 337 -15.08 6.55 32.21
C LEU A 337 -14.38 5.20 32.34
N GLN A 338 -13.65 4.78 31.31
CA GLN A 338 -12.88 3.54 31.35
C GLN A 338 -11.91 3.48 32.57
N PRO A 339 -11.80 2.32 33.26
CA PRO A 339 -11.05 2.20 34.52
C PRO A 339 -9.55 1.85 34.35
N TYR A 340 -9.07 1.65 33.13
CA TYR A 340 -7.70 1.20 32.81
C TYR A 340 -6.65 2.31 32.78
N ASN A 341 -7.01 3.57 33.05
CA ASN A 341 -6.06 4.69 33.11
C ASN A 341 -5.16 4.70 34.36
N THR A 342 -5.38 3.79 35.30
CA THR A 342 -4.55 3.58 36.49
C THR A 342 -3.68 2.33 36.38
N ALA A 343 -2.81 2.13 37.38
CA ALA A 343 -2.04 0.90 37.50
C ALA A 343 -2.95 -0.34 37.54
N PRO A 344 -2.49 -1.49 37.01
CA PRO A 344 -1.22 -1.72 36.32
C PRO A 344 -1.21 -1.33 34.83
N TRP A 345 -2.35 -1.03 34.20
CA TRP A 345 -2.44 -0.86 32.74
C TRP A 345 -1.95 0.50 32.24
N PHE A 346 -2.25 1.59 32.96
CA PHE A 346 -1.92 2.96 32.56
C PHE A 346 -2.36 3.29 31.12
N TYR A 347 -3.50 2.74 30.69
CA TYR A 347 -4.04 2.94 29.37
C TYR A 347 -4.49 4.39 29.17
N GLY A 348 -3.89 5.07 28.18
CA GLY A 348 -4.09 6.50 27.92
C GLY A 348 -5.36 6.86 27.14
N GLY A 349 -6.23 5.89 26.84
CA GLY A 349 -7.48 6.14 26.13
C GLY A 349 -8.48 6.98 26.94
N SER A 350 -9.37 7.67 26.22
CA SER A 350 -10.33 8.62 26.78
C SER A 350 -11.79 8.17 26.64
N GLU A 351 -12.01 6.87 26.43
CA GLU A 351 -13.33 6.27 26.26
C GLU A 351 -14.23 6.57 27.46
N SER A 352 -15.37 7.17 27.18
CA SER A 352 -16.40 7.48 28.17
C SER A 352 -17.78 7.49 27.53
N VAL A 353 -18.80 7.23 28.34
CA VAL A 353 -20.20 7.17 27.91
C VAL A 353 -21.09 8.04 28.79
N GLY A 354 -22.24 8.46 28.25
CA GLY A 354 -23.26 9.18 29.03
C GLY A 354 -24.05 8.27 29.98
N SER A 355 -24.13 6.99 29.64
CA SER A 355 -24.78 5.92 30.40
C SER A 355 -24.21 4.57 29.95
N ILE A 356 -24.10 3.61 30.86
CA ILE A 356 -23.69 2.25 30.50
C ILE A 356 -24.83 1.59 29.68
N PRO A 357 -24.54 0.99 28.51
CA PRO A 357 -25.52 0.26 27.71
C PRO A 357 -26.16 -0.93 28.46
N ALA A 358 -27.27 -1.43 27.91
CA ALA A 358 -27.91 -2.64 28.43
C ALA A 358 -26.99 -3.86 28.27
N ASP A 359 -27.21 -4.87 29.10
CA ASP A 359 -26.52 -6.17 29.07
C ASP A 359 -24.99 -6.13 29.26
N VAL A 360 -24.42 -4.97 29.58
CA VAL A 360 -23.01 -4.82 29.93
C VAL A 360 -22.73 -5.49 31.28
N VAL A 361 -21.74 -6.38 31.29
CA VAL A 361 -21.18 -6.98 32.50
C VAL A 361 -20.15 -6.03 33.10
N ASP A 362 -19.17 -5.59 32.30
CA ASP A 362 -18.12 -4.66 32.70
C ASP A 362 -17.36 -4.07 31.50
N TRP A 363 -16.46 -3.13 31.77
CA TRP A 363 -15.37 -2.74 30.89
C TRP A 363 -14.32 -3.86 30.77
N CYS A 364 -13.76 -4.03 29.58
CA CYS A 364 -12.52 -4.77 29.37
C CYS A 364 -11.55 -3.98 28.48
N LEU A 365 -10.28 -4.36 28.49
CA LEU A 365 -9.26 -3.75 27.64
C LEU A 365 -8.85 -4.77 26.57
N LEU A 366 -9.18 -4.44 25.32
CA LEU A 366 -8.85 -5.26 24.16
C LEU A 366 -7.54 -4.76 23.53
N GLU A 367 -6.55 -5.64 23.47
CA GLU A 367 -5.22 -5.36 22.94
C GLU A 367 -4.93 -6.28 21.75
N ILE A 368 -4.33 -5.72 20.71
CA ILE A 368 -4.00 -6.42 19.47
C ILE A 368 -2.50 -6.49 19.29
N ARG A 369 -2.00 -7.69 19.02
CA ARG A 369 -0.58 -7.96 18.75
C ARG A 369 -0.40 -8.49 17.33
N ASP A 370 0.59 -7.94 16.63
CA ASP A 370 0.99 -8.37 15.29
C ASP A 370 2.29 -9.19 15.37
N ALA A 371 2.17 -10.51 15.27
CA ALA A 371 3.30 -11.42 15.47
C ALA A 371 3.29 -12.62 14.52
N ALA A 372 4.46 -13.23 14.32
CA ALA A 372 4.59 -14.39 13.43
C ALA A 372 3.92 -15.66 14.00
N ASN A 373 3.79 -15.75 15.33
CA ASN A 373 3.11 -16.82 16.05
C ASN A 373 2.82 -16.38 17.50
N ALA A 374 1.94 -17.11 18.19
CA ALA A 374 1.49 -16.79 19.55
C ALA A 374 2.65 -16.62 20.55
N ALA A 375 3.72 -17.42 20.48
CA ALA A 375 4.85 -17.31 21.42
C ALA A 375 5.65 -16.02 21.25
N SER A 376 5.61 -15.41 20.05
CA SER A 376 6.24 -14.12 19.73
C SER A 376 5.32 -12.90 19.91
N ALA A 377 4.03 -13.11 20.19
CA ALA A 377 3.07 -12.04 20.45
C ALA A 377 3.29 -11.46 21.86
N THR A 378 4.30 -10.59 22.00
CA THR A 378 4.76 -9.95 23.25
C THR A 378 4.30 -8.48 23.32
N PRO A 379 4.48 -7.76 24.45
CA PRO A 379 4.15 -6.33 24.54
C PRO A 379 4.86 -5.45 23.48
N ALA A 380 6.01 -5.89 22.95
CA ALA A 380 6.71 -5.20 21.88
C ALA A 380 6.03 -5.28 20.50
N THR A 381 5.04 -6.17 20.36
CA THR A 381 4.27 -6.39 19.12
C THR A 381 2.87 -5.79 19.18
N VAL A 382 2.55 -5.03 20.22
CA VAL A 382 1.24 -4.35 20.34
C VAL A 382 1.11 -3.30 19.24
N VAL A 383 0.04 -3.41 18.46
CA VAL A 383 -0.31 -2.47 17.38
C VAL A 383 -1.51 -1.60 17.72
N ALA A 384 -2.38 -2.07 18.62
CA ALA A 384 -3.52 -1.29 19.11
C ALA A 384 -4.01 -1.76 20.48
N THR A 385 -4.66 -0.86 21.21
CA THR A 385 -5.32 -1.13 22.48
C THR A 385 -6.53 -0.21 22.62
N LYS A 386 -7.68 -0.75 23.07
CA LYS A 386 -8.95 -0.02 23.22
C LYS A 386 -9.72 -0.49 24.44
N ALA A 387 -10.30 0.44 25.20
CA ALA A 387 -11.26 0.09 26.25
C ALA A 387 -12.65 -0.11 25.63
N VAL A 388 -13.27 -1.26 25.92
CA VAL A 388 -14.48 -1.77 25.28
C VAL A 388 -15.40 -2.39 26.32
N PHE A 389 -16.64 -2.74 25.93
CA PHE A 389 -17.59 -3.39 26.83
C PHE A 389 -17.65 -4.90 26.59
N LEU A 390 -17.80 -5.64 27.68
CA LEU A 390 -18.15 -7.06 27.68
C LEU A 390 -19.65 -7.20 27.99
N LEU A 391 -20.39 -7.89 27.12
CA LEU A 391 -21.82 -8.14 27.28
C LEU A 391 -22.09 -9.50 27.96
N SER A 392 -23.31 -9.67 28.45
CA SER A 392 -23.77 -10.87 29.18
C SER A 392 -23.70 -12.17 28.36
N ASP A 393 -23.71 -12.09 27.03
CA ASP A 393 -23.54 -13.22 26.12
C ASP A 393 -22.07 -13.52 25.77
N GLY A 394 -21.14 -12.73 26.34
CA GLY A 394 -19.71 -12.85 26.15
C GLY A 394 -19.16 -12.00 25.01
N SER A 395 -20.01 -11.37 24.20
CA SER A 395 -19.55 -10.52 23.11
C SER A 395 -18.81 -9.29 23.62
N ILE A 396 -17.68 -8.98 23.00
CA ILE A 396 -16.91 -7.75 23.24
C ILE A 396 -17.27 -6.74 22.17
N VAL A 397 -17.85 -5.61 22.60
CA VAL A 397 -18.41 -4.56 21.72
C VAL A 397 -17.80 -3.20 22.01
N ASP A 398 -17.86 -2.30 21.04
CA ASP A 398 -17.45 -0.90 21.21
C ASP A 398 -18.35 -0.17 22.23
N ILE A 399 -17.99 1.07 22.58
CA ILE A 399 -18.63 1.82 23.67
C ILE A 399 -20.09 2.21 23.42
N ASP A 400 -20.62 1.96 22.22
CA ASP A 400 -22.05 2.10 21.93
C ASP A 400 -22.88 0.91 22.42
N GLY A 401 -22.23 -0.18 22.85
CA GLY A 401 -22.86 -1.39 23.35
C GLY A 401 -23.35 -2.35 22.27
N SER A 402 -22.99 -2.17 20.99
CA SER A 402 -23.48 -3.03 19.91
C SER A 402 -22.55 -3.21 18.71
N SER A 403 -21.73 -2.21 18.38
CA SER A 403 -20.81 -2.28 17.24
C SER A 403 -19.59 -3.15 17.57
N LEU A 404 -19.04 -3.84 16.57
CA LEU A 404 -17.74 -4.50 16.71
C LEU A 404 -16.64 -3.44 16.93
N PRO A 405 -15.69 -3.65 17.86
CA PRO A 405 -14.54 -2.78 18.03
C PRO A 405 -13.78 -2.60 16.73
N ALA A 406 -13.66 -1.35 16.29
CA ALA A 406 -12.97 -0.95 15.07
C ALA A 406 -11.58 -0.35 15.39
N PHE A 407 -10.60 -0.70 14.57
CA PHE A 407 -9.22 -0.26 14.68
C PHE A 407 -8.60 0.06 13.32
N SER A 408 -7.77 1.09 13.28
CA SER A 408 -7.07 1.51 12.05
C SER A 408 -5.56 1.23 12.20
N PHE A 409 -5.10 0.09 11.68
CA PHE A 409 -3.68 -0.26 11.58
C PHE A 409 -3.43 -1.25 10.44
N THR A 410 -2.17 -1.42 10.05
CA THR A 410 -1.75 -2.42 9.06
C THR A 410 -1.11 -3.62 9.76
N LEU A 411 -1.44 -4.83 9.32
CA LEU A 411 -0.77 -6.06 9.77
C LEU A 411 0.44 -6.38 8.89
N THR A 412 1.52 -6.82 9.53
CA THR A 412 2.73 -7.33 8.87
C THR A 412 2.87 -8.84 9.00
N ASN A 413 2.31 -9.45 10.05
CA ASN A 413 2.29 -10.88 10.30
C ASN A 413 0.85 -11.38 10.54
N GLN A 414 0.58 -12.00 11.69
CA GLN A 414 -0.72 -12.54 12.07
C GLN A 414 -1.25 -11.79 13.30
N MET A 415 -2.58 -11.64 13.36
CA MET A 415 -3.26 -10.95 14.45
C MET A 415 -3.52 -11.89 15.63
N PHE A 416 -3.15 -11.46 16.84
CA PHE A 416 -3.52 -12.09 18.11
C PHE A 416 -4.26 -11.08 18.98
N ALA A 417 -5.35 -11.51 19.59
CA ALA A 417 -6.14 -10.69 20.52
C ALA A 417 -5.79 -11.05 21.96
N VAL A 418 -5.67 -10.03 22.80
CA VAL A 418 -5.51 -10.15 24.25
C VAL A 418 -6.67 -9.41 24.91
N VAL A 419 -7.34 -10.09 25.84
CA VAL A 419 -8.39 -9.51 26.67
C VAL A 419 -7.85 -9.36 28.08
N TRP A 420 -7.77 -8.12 28.55
CA TRP A 420 -7.47 -7.79 29.94
C TRP A 420 -8.73 -7.36 30.68
N HIS A 421 -8.82 -7.76 31.94
CA HIS A 421 -9.92 -7.39 32.80
C HIS A 421 -9.41 -7.10 34.22
N ARG A 422 -10.13 -6.28 34.99
CA ARG A 422 -9.58 -5.62 36.19
C ARG A 422 -9.24 -6.57 37.35
N ASN A 423 -10.05 -7.59 37.55
CA ASN A 423 -9.99 -8.56 38.66
C ASN A 423 -9.79 -10.01 38.18
N HIS A 424 -9.47 -10.20 36.89
CA HIS A 424 -9.29 -11.49 36.24
C HIS A 424 -7.89 -11.63 35.62
N LEU A 425 -7.44 -12.86 35.38
CA LEU A 425 -6.24 -13.10 34.58
C LEU A 425 -6.53 -12.83 33.10
N GLY A 426 -5.69 -12.00 32.48
CA GLY A 426 -5.74 -11.77 31.05
C GLY A 426 -5.52 -13.04 30.24
N ILE A 427 -6.18 -13.13 29.08
CA ILE A 427 -6.08 -14.23 28.13
C ILE A 427 -5.68 -13.71 26.75
N MET A 428 -4.92 -14.52 26.01
CA MET A 428 -4.52 -14.23 24.62
C MET A 428 -4.91 -15.40 23.73
N SER A 429 -5.27 -15.12 22.47
CA SER A 429 -5.60 -16.16 21.49
C SER A 429 -4.44 -17.17 21.31
N ALA A 430 -4.77 -18.46 21.31
CA ALA A 430 -3.81 -19.55 21.12
C ALA A 430 -3.33 -19.65 19.67
N SER A 431 -4.17 -19.23 18.74
CA SER A 431 -3.92 -19.11 17.31
C SER A 431 -4.20 -17.69 16.83
N ALA A 432 -3.81 -17.40 15.59
CA ALA A 432 -4.18 -16.17 14.94
C ALA A 432 -5.71 -16.08 14.76
N LEU A 433 -6.22 -14.85 14.74
CA LEU A 433 -7.63 -14.57 14.46
C LEU A 433 -7.98 -14.99 13.03
N SER A 434 -9.23 -15.44 12.85
CA SER A 434 -9.74 -15.82 11.53
C SER A 434 -10.33 -14.60 10.84
N GLU A 435 -9.84 -14.27 9.65
CA GLU A 435 -10.37 -13.15 8.85
C GLU A 435 -11.42 -13.65 7.86
N SER A 436 -12.54 -12.94 7.79
CA SER A 436 -13.53 -13.11 6.73
C SER A 436 -14.31 -11.81 6.50
N GLY A 437 -14.08 -11.18 5.35
CA GLY A 437 -14.83 -9.98 4.94
C GLY A 437 -14.49 -8.74 5.77
N GLY A 438 -13.21 -8.57 6.15
CA GLY A 438 -12.73 -7.45 6.96
C GLY A 438 -13.01 -7.58 8.45
N ILE A 439 -13.58 -8.70 8.89
CA ILE A 439 -13.87 -9.01 10.29
C ILE A 439 -12.92 -10.11 10.74
N TYR A 440 -12.20 -9.84 11.84
CA TYR A 440 -11.32 -10.78 12.51
C TYR A 440 -12.02 -11.36 13.72
N SER A 441 -12.25 -12.68 13.73
CA SER A 441 -13.01 -13.34 14.79
C SER A 441 -12.16 -14.25 15.69
N TYR A 442 -12.55 -14.28 16.97
CA TYR A 442 -12.01 -15.22 17.96
C TYR A 442 -13.02 -15.51 19.07
N ASP A 443 -13.15 -16.78 19.46
CA ASP A 443 -14.03 -17.18 20.53
C ASP A 443 -13.25 -17.87 21.65
N PHE A 444 -13.11 -17.21 22.79
CA PHE A 444 -12.43 -17.76 23.97
C PHE A 444 -13.31 -18.70 24.81
N THR A 445 -14.59 -18.84 24.49
CA THR A 445 -15.57 -19.55 25.32
C THR A 445 -15.51 -21.08 25.16
N THR A 446 -14.69 -21.58 24.23
CA THR A 446 -14.51 -23.02 23.98
C THR A 446 -13.13 -23.52 24.40
N SER A 447 -12.99 -24.83 24.66
CA SER A 447 -11.74 -25.42 25.15
C SER A 447 -10.54 -25.18 24.22
N GLY A 448 -9.44 -24.68 24.79
CA GLY A 448 -8.12 -24.60 24.13
C GLY A 448 -7.88 -23.35 23.30
N GLN A 449 -8.70 -22.32 23.46
CA GLN A 449 -8.63 -21.08 22.68
C GLN A 449 -7.68 -20.05 23.30
N ALA A 450 -7.43 -20.10 24.60
CA ALA A 450 -6.41 -19.29 25.25
C ALA A 450 -5.02 -19.94 25.14
N TYR A 451 -4.01 -19.13 24.83
CA TYR A 451 -2.62 -19.54 24.72
C TYR A 451 -2.16 -20.33 25.96
N LEU A 452 -1.53 -21.48 25.73
CA LEU A 452 -1.12 -22.45 26.76
C LEU A 452 -2.24 -22.88 27.74
N ASN A 453 -3.50 -22.88 27.27
CA ASN A 453 -4.68 -23.16 28.08
C ASN A 453 -4.83 -22.20 29.28
N GLY A 454 -4.54 -20.91 29.09
CA GLY A 454 -4.70 -19.86 30.11
C GLY A 454 -6.15 -19.55 30.52
N GLN A 455 -7.12 -20.39 30.12
CA GLN A 455 -8.54 -20.26 30.39
C GLN A 455 -9.02 -21.31 31.39
N LYS A 456 -10.07 -21.00 32.14
CA LYS A 456 -10.73 -21.87 33.10
C LYS A 456 -11.88 -22.61 32.45
N ASN A 457 -12.08 -23.88 32.81
CA ASN A 457 -13.32 -24.60 32.50
C ASN A 457 -14.40 -24.17 33.48
N LEU A 458 -15.49 -23.57 32.98
CA LEU A 458 -16.61 -23.04 33.78
C LEU A 458 -17.74 -24.06 33.97
N GLY A 459 -17.60 -25.27 33.40
CA GLY A 459 -18.65 -26.28 33.32
C GLY A 459 -19.44 -26.17 32.02
N GLY A 460 -20.29 -27.17 31.73
CA GLY A 460 -21.18 -27.13 30.55
C GLY A 460 -20.51 -27.27 29.18
N GLY A 461 -19.18 -27.19 29.10
CA GLY A 461 -18.43 -27.07 27.84
C GLY A 461 -17.82 -25.68 27.65
N ASP A 462 -18.20 -24.74 28.52
CA ASP A 462 -17.80 -23.33 28.45
C ASP A 462 -16.51 -23.06 29.20
N TYR A 463 -15.77 -22.08 28.71
CA TYR A 463 -14.51 -21.63 29.24
C TYR A 463 -14.48 -20.11 29.38
N GLY A 464 -13.64 -19.61 30.28
CA GLY A 464 -13.49 -18.17 30.51
C GLY A 464 -12.22 -17.80 31.25
N MET A 465 -12.13 -16.53 31.63
CA MET A 465 -11.01 -15.97 32.35
C MET A 465 -11.08 -16.37 33.83
N TYR A 466 -9.93 -16.66 34.45
CA TYR A 466 -9.87 -16.95 35.89
C TYR A 466 -10.12 -15.68 36.70
N SER A 467 -11.06 -15.72 37.65
CA SER A 467 -11.29 -14.67 38.63
C SER A 467 -10.25 -14.70 39.76
N GLY A 468 -10.08 -13.60 40.49
CA GLY A 468 -9.24 -13.55 41.70
C GLY A 468 -7.90 -12.82 41.56
N ASN A 469 -7.63 -12.18 40.42
CA ASN A 469 -6.42 -11.38 40.16
C ASN A 469 -6.68 -9.90 40.44
N GLY A 470 -7.13 -9.57 41.65
CA GLY A 470 -7.60 -8.22 42.01
C GLY A 470 -6.52 -7.14 42.00
N ASN A 471 -5.23 -7.49 42.05
CA ASN A 471 -4.15 -6.49 41.96
C ASN A 471 -3.58 -6.33 40.53
N GLY A 472 -4.08 -7.12 39.56
CA GLY A 472 -3.65 -7.07 38.18
C GLY A 472 -2.20 -7.49 37.92
N ASN A 473 -1.51 -8.16 38.86
CA ASN A 473 -0.09 -8.53 38.72
C ASN A 473 0.14 -9.84 37.92
N LEU A 474 -0.93 -10.40 37.36
CA LEU A 474 -0.93 -11.60 36.52
C LEU A 474 -0.65 -12.91 37.27
N LEU A 475 -0.79 -12.93 38.59
CA LEU A 475 -0.62 -14.11 39.45
C LEU A 475 -1.60 -14.07 40.62
N ILE A 476 -2.54 -15.00 40.64
CA ILE A 476 -3.51 -15.15 41.72
C ILE A 476 -2.83 -15.77 42.93
N ASN A 477 -2.67 -15.01 44.01
CA ASN A 477 -2.01 -15.48 45.23
C ASN A 477 -2.50 -14.75 46.48
N LEU A 478 -1.75 -14.87 47.58
CA LEU A 478 -2.10 -14.24 48.86
C LEU A 478 -2.10 -12.71 48.83
N MET A 479 -1.48 -12.06 47.85
CA MET A 479 -1.52 -10.61 47.70
C MET A 479 -2.90 -10.13 47.25
N ASP A 480 -3.57 -10.84 46.34
CA ASP A 480 -4.95 -10.52 45.95
C ASP A 480 -5.88 -10.61 47.16
N LYS A 481 -5.73 -11.66 47.96
CA LYS A 481 -6.51 -11.81 49.19
C LYS A 481 -6.17 -10.75 50.25
N ASN A 482 -4.90 -10.56 50.59
CA ASN A 482 -4.52 -9.76 51.76
C ASN A 482 -4.49 -8.26 51.47
N ASN A 483 -4.21 -7.86 50.23
CA ASN A 483 -4.02 -6.46 49.86
C ASN A 483 -5.20 -5.89 49.06
N VAL A 484 -6.07 -6.73 48.50
CA VAL A 484 -7.24 -6.28 47.72
C VAL A 484 -8.54 -6.71 48.41
N TRP A 485 -8.82 -8.01 48.48
CA TRP A 485 -10.07 -8.52 49.06
C TRP A 485 -10.23 -8.15 50.54
N ALA A 486 -9.22 -8.39 51.39
CA ALA A 486 -9.36 -8.20 52.84
C ALA A 486 -9.61 -6.73 53.26
N PRO A 487 -8.97 -5.72 52.63
CA PRO A 487 -9.33 -4.31 52.86
C PRO A 487 -10.75 -3.92 52.39
N GLU A 488 -11.29 -4.62 51.40
CA GLU A 488 -12.60 -4.31 50.80
C GLU A 488 -13.75 -5.17 51.36
N ALA A 489 -13.45 -6.24 52.08
CA ALA A 489 -14.43 -7.17 52.63
C ALA A 489 -15.51 -6.47 53.48
N GLY A 490 -16.77 -6.74 53.15
CA GLY A 490 -17.97 -6.14 53.74
C GLY A 490 -18.36 -4.80 53.12
N THR A 491 -17.73 -4.38 52.02
CA THR A 491 -18.11 -3.18 51.26
C THR A 491 -18.86 -3.54 49.99
N THR A 492 -19.55 -2.56 49.42
CA THR A 492 -20.25 -2.68 48.14
C THR A 492 -19.74 -1.67 47.12
N GLY A 493 -19.94 -1.95 45.83
CA GLY A 493 -19.61 -1.04 44.73
C GLY A 493 -18.76 -1.69 43.64
N TYR A 494 -18.14 -0.86 42.80
CA TYR A 494 -17.19 -1.30 41.78
C TYR A 494 -15.81 -1.52 42.42
N LYS A 495 -15.52 -2.77 42.80
CA LYS A 495 -14.41 -3.15 43.68
C LYS A 495 -13.52 -4.22 43.08
N ASP A 496 -12.21 -4.08 43.22
CA ASP A 496 -11.25 -5.03 42.63
C ASP A 496 -11.25 -6.38 43.36
N GLY A 497 -11.69 -6.42 44.62
CA GLY A 497 -11.88 -7.63 45.41
C GLY A 497 -13.21 -8.35 45.22
N ASP A 498 -14.15 -7.76 44.48
CA ASP A 498 -15.43 -8.38 44.07
C ASP A 498 -15.14 -9.29 42.87
N PHE A 499 -14.86 -10.57 43.15
CA PHE A 499 -14.42 -11.57 42.20
C PHE A 499 -15.58 -12.34 41.56
N ASP A 500 -16.76 -12.37 42.18
CA ASP A 500 -17.97 -12.89 41.55
C ASP A 500 -18.80 -11.82 40.83
N MET A 501 -18.42 -10.54 40.97
CA MET A 501 -18.95 -9.36 40.28
C MET A 501 -20.41 -9.06 40.63
N ASN A 502 -20.80 -9.37 41.88
CA ASN A 502 -22.18 -9.22 42.36
C ASN A 502 -22.44 -7.89 43.09
N THR A 503 -21.48 -6.95 43.08
CA THR A 503 -21.46 -5.65 43.80
C THR A 503 -21.07 -5.69 45.28
N GLU A 504 -20.88 -6.85 45.89
CA GLU A 504 -20.52 -7.04 47.29
C GLU A 504 -19.18 -7.76 47.43
N VAL A 505 -18.24 -7.22 48.21
CA VAL A 505 -16.99 -7.95 48.52
C VAL A 505 -17.20 -8.78 49.78
N ASP A 506 -17.34 -10.09 49.65
CA ASP A 506 -17.76 -10.95 50.74
C ASP A 506 -17.01 -12.30 50.80
N ASN A 507 -17.53 -13.27 51.57
CA ASN A 507 -16.85 -14.55 51.71
C ASN A 507 -16.92 -15.43 50.45
N ALA A 508 -17.90 -15.25 49.57
CA ALA A 508 -18.02 -16.00 48.32
C ALA A 508 -16.85 -15.68 47.37
N ASP A 509 -16.49 -14.40 47.23
CA ASP A 509 -15.29 -14.00 46.46
C ASP A 509 -14.03 -14.73 46.91
N LYS A 510 -13.83 -14.82 48.24
CA LYS A 510 -12.64 -15.48 48.77
C LYS A 510 -12.74 -17.00 48.65
N ASN A 511 -13.85 -17.58 49.07
CA ASN A 511 -13.96 -19.03 49.27
C ASN A 511 -14.27 -19.78 47.97
N ASP A 512 -15.06 -19.18 47.10
CA ASP A 512 -15.63 -19.84 45.93
C ASP A 512 -14.93 -19.41 44.64
N GLN A 513 -14.41 -18.17 44.58
CA GLN A 513 -13.63 -17.66 43.45
C GLN A 513 -12.11 -17.80 43.70
N TRP A 514 -11.53 -16.92 44.52
CA TRP A 514 -10.08 -16.82 44.71
C TRP A 514 -9.41 -18.11 45.19
N TYR A 515 -10.00 -18.81 46.17
CA TYR A 515 -9.39 -20.01 46.76
C TYR A 515 -9.20 -21.13 45.74
N ASN A 516 -10.11 -21.28 44.79
CA ASN A 516 -10.02 -22.30 43.74
C ASN A 516 -8.96 -21.98 42.68
N ASN A 517 -8.58 -20.70 42.56
CA ASN A 517 -7.66 -20.22 41.53
C ASN A 517 -6.27 -19.88 42.05
N THR A 518 -6.06 -19.85 43.36
CA THR A 518 -4.76 -19.51 43.95
C THR A 518 -3.63 -20.38 43.42
N GLY A 519 -2.53 -19.73 43.02
CA GLY A 519 -1.37 -20.37 42.37
C GLY A 519 -1.41 -20.33 40.84
N THR A 520 -2.50 -19.85 40.23
CA THR A 520 -2.62 -19.69 38.78
C THR A 520 -1.98 -18.37 38.34
N SER A 521 -1.20 -18.41 37.26
CA SER A 521 -0.60 -17.23 36.61
C SER A 521 -1.11 -17.07 35.18
N SER A 522 -1.14 -15.84 34.68
CA SER A 522 -1.43 -15.59 33.26
C SER A 522 -0.38 -16.28 32.38
N THR A 523 -0.84 -16.79 31.24
CA THR A 523 0.00 -17.38 30.20
C THR A 523 0.31 -16.39 29.07
N VAL A 524 -0.30 -15.21 29.09
CA VAL A 524 -0.05 -14.17 28.08
C VAL A 524 1.45 -13.81 28.08
N PRO A 525 2.13 -13.83 26.92
CA PRO A 525 3.54 -13.47 26.85
C PRO A 525 3.75 -12.03 27.36
N ASN A 526 4.71 -11.84 28.26
CA ASN A 526 5.06 -10.54 28.83
C ASN A 526 6.50 -10.15 28.53
#